data_AF-M3DM92-F1
#
_entry.id   AF-M3DM92-F1
#
_cell.length_a   1.000
_cell.length_b   1.000
_cell.length_c   1.000
_cell.angle_alpha   90.00
_cell.angle_beta   90.00
_cell.angle_gamma   90.00
#
_symmetry.space_group_name_H-M   'P 1'
#
loop_
_entity.id
_entity.type
_entity.pdbx_description
1 polymer ?
#
loop_
_entity_poly.entity_id
_entity_poly.type
_entity_poly.pdbx_seq_one_letter_code
_entity_poly.pdbx_strand_id
1 'polypeptide(L)'
;MQHQTPEQLRDFLRLCLNPGPGRPVRTPHRLLDVLPEEMHDQLAQHAPHLRHLRERTTVLAQELDGARKAYADALAAWIRGDSTEPRLAALPLSAPCWDCTHTLNWHDGQGRCTCGECGCDRFQPERYVIGRSGAFATLYDWKEHRLVVDNATEEHCRRVRDELLAAAEDGPCAKCGDPIGDHLGWARGHLYEKPQPSGPVREPLPLLEAVTVAYERAVAHIDDCTTCQPGMRLAEMCPDGQRTAVAAVRDLTPDETCAHVAWEVTSEHRNELGTWTQFRRCADCPERLPAITSPEPHFGDARPART
;
A
#
# COMPACT_ATOMS: atom_id res chain seq x y z
N MET A 1 42.88 2.85 11.34
CA MET A 1 42.32 1.51 11.08
C MET A 1 41.19 1.69 10.09
N GLN A 2 41.52 1.50 8.81
CA GLN A 2 40.68 1.81 7.65
C GLN A 2 39.76 0.62 7.36
N HIS A 3 38.62 0.87 6.73
CA HIS A 3 37.57 -0.10 6.42
C HIS A 3 38.08 -1.22 5.50
N GLN A 4 38.68 -2.28 6.06
CA GLN A 4 39.39 -3.33 5.31
C GLN A 4 38.43 -4.32 4.64
N THR A 5 37.15 -4.32 5.02
CA THR A 5 36.13 -5.18 4.42
C THR A 5 34.99 -4.34 3.81
N PRO A 6 34.32 -4.86 2.76
CA PRO A 6 33.13 -4.22 2.19
C PRO A 6 32.04 -3.94 3.23
N GLU A 7 31.89 -4.80 4.23
CA GLU A 7 30.93 -4.64 5.33
C GLU A 7 31.29 -3.46 6.23
N GLN A 8 32.56 -3.31 6.61
CA GLN A 8 33.03 -2.16 7.40
C GLN A 8 32.84 -0.84 6.64
N LEU A 9 33.01 -0.87 5.32
CA LEU A 9 32.75 0.28 4.46
C LEU A 9 31.24 0.58 4.40
N ARG A 10 30.38 -0.42 4.24
CA ARG A 10 28.91 -0.23 4.24
C ARG A 10 28.40 0.33 5.57
N ASP A 11 28.89 -0.17 6.70
CA ASP A 11 28.49 0.34 8.03
C ASP A 11 28.99 1.76 8.27
N PHE A 12 30.19 2.07 7.79
CA PHE A 12 30.69 3.44 7.80
C PHE A 12 29.87 4.38 6.91
N LEU A 13 29.50 3.95 5.71
CA LEU A 13 28.64 4.70 4.81
C LEU A 13 27.23 4.89 5.40
N ARG A 14 26.67 3.89 6.08
CA ARG A 14 25.41 4.02 6.85
C ARG A 14 25.49 5.12 7.90
N LEU A 15 26.57 5.15 8.68
CA LEU A 15 26.81 6.20 9.69
C LEU A 15 26.99 7.58 9.05
N CYS A 16 27.50 7.66 7.82
CA CYS A 16 27.63 8.92 7.10
C CYS A 16 26.32 9.40 6.46
N LEU A 17 25.45 8.47 6.03
CA LEU A 17 24.14 8.78 5.48
C LEU A 17 23.13 9.22 6.54
N ASN A 18 23.24 8.69 7.77
CA ASN A 18 22.40 9.07 8.88
C ASN A 18 23.23 9.32 10.14
N PRO A 19 23.80 10.53 10.32
CA PRO A 19 24.76 10.80 11.39
C PRO A 19 24.12 10.89 12.78
N GLY A 20 22.80 10.73 12.89
CA GLY A 20 22.03 10.89 14.13
C GLY A 20 21.69 12.35 14.45
N PRO A 21 20.78 12.58 15.41
CA PRO A 21 20.32 13.91 15.77
C PRO A 21 21.46 14.79 16.29
N GLY A 22 21.50 16.06 15.86
CA GLY A 22 22.47 17.06 16.32
C GLY A 22 23.84 17.02 15.64
N ARG A 23 24.08 16.11 14.68
CA ARG A 23 25.34 16.10 13.90
C ARG A 23 25.16 16.75 12.53
N PRO A 24 26.15 17.51 12.04
CA PRO A 24 26.07 18.14 10.73
C PRO A 24 25.96 17.07 9.64
N VAL A 25 25.05 17.28 8.69
CA VAL A 25 24.82 16.34 7.59
C VAL A 25 26.07 16.26 6.72
N ARG A 26 26.68 15.08 6.63
CA ARG A 26 27.91 14.88 5.83
C ARG A 26 27.54 14.88 4.35
N THR A 27 28.25 15.66 3.55
CA THR A 27 28.11 15.67 2.08
C THR A 27 28.94 14.53 1.47
N PRO A 28 28.64 14.06 0.25
CA PRO A 28 29.52 13.12 -0.45
C PRO A 28 30.97 13.60 -0.56
N HIS A 29 31.19 14.92 -0.56
CA HIS A 29 32.53 15.50 -0.54
C HIS A 29 33.28 15.24 0.78
N ARG A 30 32.57 15.26 1.92
CA ARG A 30 33.14 14.89 3.23
C ARG A 30 33.46 13.40 3.35
N LEU A 31 32.98 12.56 2.43
CA LEU A 31 33.39 11.15 2.37
C LEU A 31 34.81 10.99 1.80
N LEU A 32 35.30 11.94 1.01
CA LEU A 32 36.68 11.89 0.50
C LEU A 32 37.71 12.04 1.63
N ASP A 33 37.37 12.80 2.68
CA ASP A 33 38.22 13.01 3.87
C ASP A 33 38.50 11.71 4.66
N VAL A 34 37.72 10.65 4.43
CA VAL A 34 37.69 9.43 5.25
C VAL A 34 37.87 8.15 4.46
N LEU A 35 37.66 8.20 3.14
CA LEU A 35 37.85 7.05 2.26
C LEU A 35 39.33 6.93 1.82
N PRO A 36 39.83 5.70 1.62
CA PRO A 36 41.14 5.49 0.98
C PRO A 36 41.22 6.16 -0.40
N GLU A 37 42.41 6.67 -0.75
CA GLU A 37 42.64 7.44 -2.00
C GLU A 37 42.28 6.65 -3.26
N GLU A 38 42.52 5.34 -3.27
CA GLU A 38 42.13 4.42 -4.35
C GLU A 38 40.62 4.37 -4.65
N MET A 39 39.77 4.81 -3.71
CA MET A 39 38.32 4.87 -3.87
C MET A 39 37.82 6.26 -4.30
N HIS A 40 38.69 7.27 -4.34
CA HIS A 40 38.30 8.65 -4.63
C HIS A 40 37.78 8.80 -6.05
N ASP A 41 38.40 8.14 -7.03
CA ASP A 41 37.97 8.19 -8.44
C ASP A 41 36.60 7.55 -8.65
N GLN A 42 36.36 6.40 -8.03
CA GLN A 42 35.04 5.74 -8.07
C GLN A 42 33.97 6.60 -7.40
N LEU A 43 34.28 7.19 -6.25
CA LEU A 43 33.35 8.09 -5.57
C LEU A 43 33.09 9.35 -6.41
N ALA A 44 34.11 9.93 -7.03
CA ALA A 44 33.98 11.09 -7.90
C ALA A 44 33.10 10.78 -9.12
N GLN A 45 33.26 9.60 -9.72
CA GLN A 45 32.43 9.12 -10.82
C GLN A 45 30.95 8.98 -10.42
N HIS A 46 30.66 8.47 -9.22
CA HIS A 46 29.28 8.25 -8.77
C HIS A 46 28.65 9.42 -8.02
N ALA A 47 29.44 10.42 -7.59
CA ALA A 47 28.99 11.55 -6.80
C ALA A 47 27.80 12.34 -7.41
N PRO A 48 27.74 12.59 -8.73
CA PRO A 48 26.58 13.27 -9.33
C PRO A 48 25.27 12.49 -9.16
N HIS A 49 25.31 11.17 -9.35
CA HIS A 49 24.12 10.32 -9.19
C HIS A 49 23.67 10.26 -7.73
N LEU A 50 24.62 10.10 -6.79
CA LEU A 50 24.32 10.11 -5.36
C LEU A 50 23.77 11.46 -4.89
N ARG A 51 24.24 12.56 -5.46
CA ARG A 51 23.69 13.91 -5.21
C ARG A 51 22.23 13.99 -5.66
N HIS A 52 21.94 13.58 -6.89
CA HIS A 52 20.58 13.59 -7.43
C HIS A 52 19.62 12.73 -6.58
N LEU A 53 20.03 11.52 -6.20
CA LEU A 53 19.24 10.67 -5.31
C LEU A 53 18.98 11.34 -3.96
N ARG A 54 19.99 11.99 -3.38
CA ARG A 54 19.85 12.71 -2.10
C ARG A 54 18.88 13.89 -2.21
N GLU A 55 19.01 14.69 -3.26
CA GLU A 55 18.08 15.80 -3.53
C GLU A 55 16.65 15.28 -3.64
N ARG A 56 16.45 14.20 -4.41
CA ARG A 56 15.14 13.54 -4.53
C ARG A 56 14.59 13.04 -3.19
N THR A 57 15.42 12.39 -2.36
CA THR A 57 14.99 11.96 -1.02
C THR A 57 14.64 13.14 -0.10
N THR A 58 15.30 14.28 -0.27
CA THR A 58 15.02 15.50 0.50
C THR A 58 13.66 16.08 0.12
N VAL A 59 13.36 16.15 -1.18
CA VAL A 59 12.05 16.58 -1.69
C VAL A 59 10.94 15.67 -1.18
N LEU A 60 11.10 14.36 -1.30
CA LEU A 60 10.11 13.39 -0.81
C LEU A 60 9.89 13.49 0.71
N ALA A 61 10.95 13.73 1.48
CA ALA A 61 10.82 13.93 2.92
C ALA A 61 10.03 15.21 3.26
N GLN A 62 10.27 16.30 2.54
CA GLN A 62 9.51 17.55 2.69
C GLN A 62 8.03 17.37 2.31
N GLU A 63 7.75 16.64 1.23
CA GLU A 63 6.39 16.30 0.81
C GLU A 63 5.67 15.45 1.86
N LEU A 64 6.36 14.44 2.43
CA LEU A 64 5.82 13.61 3.51
C LEU A 64 5.49 14.43 4.76
N ASP A 65 6.39 15.32 5.18
CA ASP A 65 6.16 16.19 6.33
C ASP A 65 5.01 17.19 6.08
N GLY A 66 4.91 17.70 4.85
CA GLY A 66 3.77 18.51 4.40
C GLY A 66 2.44 17.75 4.48
N ALA A 67 2.40 16.52 3.97
CA ALA A 67 1.22 15.66 4.03
C ALA A 67 0.81 15.31 5.48
N ARG A 68 1.79 15.00 6.34
CA ARG A 68 1.56 14.75 7.78
C ARG A 68 0.97 15.96 8.47
N LYS A 69 1.51 17.15 8.19
CA LYS A 69 0.99 18.40 8.74
C LYS A 69 -0.45 18.66 8.27
N ALA A 70 -0.71 18.51 6.98
CA ALA A 70 -2.05 18.70 6.41
C ALA A 70 -3.07 17.72 7.05
N TYR A 71 -2.69 16.47 7.27
CA TYR A 71 -3.50 15.50 7.99
C TYR A 71 -3.78 15.93 9.44
N ALA A 72 -2.75 16.34 10.18
CA ALA A 72 -2.90 16.78 11.56
C ALA A 72 -3.80 18.02 11.67
N ASP A 73 -3.65 18.98 10.75
CA ASP A 73 -4.47 20.19 10.68
C ASP A 73 -5.94 19.85 10.37
N ALA A 74 -6.19 18.95 9.41
CA ALA A 74 -7.53 18.47 9.08
C ALA A 74 -8.19 17.73 10.25
N LEU A 75 -7.45 16.85 10.93
CA LEU A 75 -7.93 16.15 12.13
C LEU A 75 -8.28 17.14 13.25
N ALA A 76 -7.44 18.15 13.46
CA ALA A 76 -7.68 19.17 14.47
C ALA A 76 -8.92 20.03 14.14
N ALA A 77 -9.15 20.37 12.86
CA ALA A 77 -10.36 21.06 12.40
C ALA A 77 -11.62 20.24 12.65
N TRP A 78 -11.57 18.95 12.30
CA TRP A 78 -12.67 18.02 12.56
C TRP A 78 -13.01 17.91 14.06
N ILE A 79 -11.99 17.78 14.93
CA ILE A 79 -12.17 17.73 16.39
C ILE A 79 -12.86 18.99 16.93
N ARG A 80 -12.59 20.17 16.35
CA ARG A 80 -13.22 21.44 16.77
C ARG A 80 -14.63 21.64 16.21
N GLY A 81 -15.10 20.78 15.31
CA GLY A 81 -16.36 20.98 14.61
C GLY A 81 -16.28 22.09 13.55
N ASP A 82 -15.08 22.44 13.08
CA ASP A 82 -14.92 23.37 11.98
C ASP A 82 -15.43 22.66 10.70
N SER A 83 -16.62 23.03 10.21
CA SER A 83 -17.30 22.40 9.05
C SER A 83 -16.61 22.65 7.70
N THR A 84 -15.29 22.83 7.68
CA THR A 84 -14.51 22.76 6.45
C THR A 84 -14.35 21.30 6.09
N GLU A 85 -15.12 20.83 5.10
CA GLU A 85 -14.73 19.63 4.35
C GLU A 85 -13.24 19.75 4.04
N PRO A 86 -12.41 18.77 4.43
CA PRO A 86 -11.00 18.83 4.12
C PRO A 86 -10.91 18.92 2.60
N ARG A 87 -10.46 20.07 2.08
CA ARG A 87 -9.95 20.15 0.72
C ARG A 87 -8.82 19.14 0.68
N LEU A 88 -9.12 17.95 0.15
CA LEU A 88 -8.10 16.96 -0.16
C LEU A 88 -7.05 17.72 -0.96
N ALA A 89 -5.90 17.98 -0.35
CA ALA A 89 -4.76 18.47 -1.08
C ALA A 89 -4.57 17.45 -2.19
N ALA A 90 -4.73 17.90 -3.42
CA ALA A 90 -4.83 17.05 -4.59
C ALA A 90 -3.57 16.18 -4.63
N LEU A 91 -3.66 14.94 -4.13
CA LEU A 91 -2.50 14.05 -4.02
C LEU A 91 -1.95 13.90 -5.44
N PRO A 92 -0.68 14.24 -5.71
CA PRO A 92 -0.09 14.00 -7.00
C PRO A 92 0.07 12.48 -7.12
N LEU A 93 -0.94 11.82 -7.69
CA LEU A 93 -0.97 10.37 -7.90
C LEU A 93 0.00 9.94 -9.00
N SER A 94 1.26 10.38 -9.01
CA SER A 94 2.06 10.31 -10.22
C SER A 94 2.22 8.90 -10.81
N ALA A 95 1.89 8.72 -12.09
CA ALA A 95 2.16 7.50 -12.84
C ALA A 95 3.16 7.82 -13.96
N PRO A 96 4.20 7.00 -14.18
CA PRO A 96 5.13 7.23 -15.28
C PRO A 96 4.45 6.94 -16.62
N CYS A 97 4.67 7.81 -17.61
CA CYS A 97 4.37 7.50 -19.00
C CYS A 97 5.36 6.42 -19.48
N TRP A 98 4.84 5.28 -19.97
CA TRP A 98 5.64 4.09 -20.29
C TRP A 98 6.71 4.35 -21.38
N ASP A 99 6.45 5.25 -22.33
CA ASP A 99 7.37 5.50 -23.46
C ASP A 99 8.39 6.64 -23.21
N CYS A 100 8.11 7.55 -22.27
CA CYS A 100 8.85 8.82 -22.16
C CYS A 100 9.60 9.03 -20.84
N THR A 101 9.42 8.16 -19.83
CA THR A 101 10.03 8.29 -18.48
C THR A 101 9.81 9.61 -17.74
N HIS A 102 8.81 10.42 -18.12
CA HIS A 102 8.36 11.55 -17.31
C HIS A 102 7.33 11.09 -16.28
N THR A 103 7.47 11.55 -15.04
CA THR A 103 6.46 11.41 -13.99
C THR A 103 5.30 12.35 -14.34
N LEU A 104 4.14 11.81 -14.73
CA LEU A 104 2.94 12.64 -14.85
C LEU A 104 2.56 13.06 -13.45
N ASN A 105 2.70 14.35 -13.10
CA ASN A 105 2.01 14.88 -11.93
C ASN A 105 0.53 14.97 -12.30
N TRP A 106 -0.32 14.36 -11.49
CA TRP A 106 -1.78 14.32 -11.73
C TRP A 106 -2.43 15.69 -11.51
N HIS A 107 -1.70 16.60 -10.88
CA HIS A 107 -2.09 17.98 -10.67
C HIS A 107 -0.95 18.92 -11.05
N ASP A 108 -1.26 20.04 -11.70
CA ASP A 108 -0.29 21.11 -11.92
C ASP A 108 0.07 21.81 -10.59
N GLY A 109 1.05 22.72 -10.63
CA GLY A 109 1.43 23.54 -9.48
C GLY A 109 0.33 24.47 -8.94
N GLN A 110 -0.85 24.49 -9.56
CA GLN A 110 -2.05 25.19 -9.12
C GLN A 110 -3.13 24.25 -8.57
N GLY A 111 -2.86 22.95 -8.49
CA GLY A 111 -3.80 21.93 -8.00
C GLY A 111 -4.90 21.56 -9.00
N ARG A 112 -4.76 21.93 -10.28
CA ARG A 112 -5.71 21.52 -11.33
C ARG A 112 -5.33 20.14 -11.84
N CYS A 113 -6.33 19.29 -12.02
CA CYS A 113 -6.15 17.98 -12.65
C CYS A 113 -5.68 18.15 -14.10
N THR A 114 -4.45 17.73 -14.39
CA THR A 114 -3.84 17.73 -15.73
C THR A 114 -4.05 16.41 -16.47
N CYS A 115 -5.01 15.59 -16.00
CA CYS A 115 -5.41 14.36 -16.67
C CYS A 115 -5.76 14.63 -18.14
N GLY A 116 -4.93 14.12 -19.06
CA GLY A 116 -5.15 14.21 -20.51
C GLY A 116 -4.21 15.16 -21.26
N GLU A 117 -3.39 15.95 -20.57
CA GLU A 117 -2.46 16.88 -21.22
C GLU A 117 -1.00 16.36 -21.13
N CYS A 118 -0.72 15.21 -21.74
CA CYS A 118 0.64 15.03 -22.25
C CYS A 118 0.72 15.85 -23.54
N GLY A 119 1.52 16.91 -23.57
CA GLY A 119 1.86 17.63 -24.80
C GLY A 119 2.71 16.79 -25.79
N CYS A 120 2.76 15.47 -25.60
CA CYS A 120 3.42 14.56 -26.51
C CYS A 120 2.39 14.05 -27.51
N ASP A 121 2.57 14.38 -28.79
CA ASP A 121 1.68 14.01 -29.91
C ASP A 121 1.49 12.48 -30.09
N ARG A 122 2.18 11.66 -29.29
CA ARG A 122 2.13 10.20 -29.29
C ARG A 122 1.32 9.60 -28.13
N PHE A 123 0.81 10.40 -27.19
CA PHE A 123 -0.01 9.87 -26.11
C PHE A 123 -1.43 9.60 -26.60
N GLN A 124 -1.74 8.33 -26.81
CA GLN A 124 -3.12 7.86 -26.87
C GLN A 124 -3.36 7.04 -25.60
N PRO A 125 -4.13 7.52 -24.62
CA PRO A 125 -4.46 6.70 -23.48
C PRO A 125 -5.26 5.50 -23.97
N GLU A 126 -4.74 4.29 -23.76
CA GLU A 126 -5.53 3.07 -23.88
C GLU A 126 -6.81 3.25 -23.05
N ARG A 127 -7.97 2.77 -23.54
CA ARG A 127 -9.25 2.93 -22.85
C ARG A 127 -9.19 2.46 -21.40
N TYR A 128 -8.40 1.41 -21.13
CA TYR A 128 -8.26 0.83 -19.82
C TYR A 128 -6.80 0.92 -19.35
N VAL A 129 -6.55 1.64 -18.26
CA VAL A 129 -5.21 1.87 -17.71
C VAL A 129 -5.06 1.12 -16.39
N ILE A 130 -3.96 0.39 -16.23
CA ILE A 130 -3.61 -0.28 -14.98
C ILE A 130 -2.58 0.57 -14.23
N GLY A 131 -2.99 1.18 -13.12
CA GLY A 131 -2.10 1.83 -12.16
C GLY A 131 -1.58 0.84 -11.13
N ARG A 132 -0.33 1.00 -10.66
CA ARG A 132 0.25 0.17 -9.59
C ARG A 132 0.55 1.02 -8.36
N SER A 133 0.24 0.48 -7.19
CA SER A 133 0.62 1.01 -5.89
C SER A 133 1.15 -0.12 -5.01
N GLY A 134 2.47 -0.32 -5.03
CA GLY A 134 3.13 -1.42 -4.32
C GLY A 134 2.73 -2.80 -4.86
N ALA A 135 2.19 -3.66 -3.99
CA ALA A 135 1.71 -5.00 -4.34
C ALA A 135 0.33 -5.01 -5.00
N PHE A 136 -0.37 -3.86 -4.98
CA PHE A 136 -1.72 -3.71 -5.50
C PHE A 136 -1.73 -2.98 -6.85
N ALA A 137 -2.78 -3.23 -7.61
CA ALA A 137 -3.07 -2.64 -8.90
C ALA A 137 -4.53 -2.21 -8.99
N THR A 138 -4.77 -1.21 -9.81
CA THR A 138 -6.06 -0.55 -10.00
C THR A 138 -6.32 -0.44 -11.51
N LEU A 139 -7.49 -0.87 -11.98
CA LEU A 139 -7.92 -0.74 -13.38
C LEU A 139 -8.89 0.44 -13.52
N TYR A 140 -8.58 1.36 -14.42
CA TYR A 140 -9.37 2.58 -14.66
C TYR A 140 -9.83 2.65 -16.13
N ASP A 141 -11.11 2.95 -16.36
CA ASP A 141 -11.67 3.20 -17.70
C ASP A 141 -11.56 4.71 -18.00
N TRP A 142 -10.62 5.05 -18.89
CA TRP A 142 -10.32 6.43 -19.27
C TRP A 142 -11.45 7.08 -20.06
N LYS A 143 -12.18 6.31 -20.86
CA LYS A 143 -13.28 6.84 -21.69
C LYS A 143 -14.47 7.26 -20.82
N GLU A 144 -14.77 6.45 -19.81
CA GLU A 144 -15.90 6.66 -18.91
C GLU A 144 -15.51 7.37 -17.59
N HIS A 145 -14.23 7.72 -17.44
CA HIS A 145 -13.67 8.34 -16.23
C HIS A 145 -14.06 7.62 -14.92
N ARG A 146 -13.95 6.28 -14.89
CA ARG A 146 -14.38 5.47 -13.72
C ARG A 146 -13.39 4.41 -13.31
N LEU A 147 -13.42 4.09 -12.01
CA LEU A 147 -12.73 2.95 -11.43
C LEU A 147 -13.45 1.66 -11.83
N VAL A 148 -12.70 0.68 -12.35
CA VAL A 148 -13.24 -0.63 -12.72
C VAL A 148 -12.87 -1.68 -11.68
N VAL A 149 -11.60 -1.70 -11.26
CA VAL A 149 -11.07 -2.60 -10.24
C VAL A 149 -10.18 -1.80 -9.30
N ASP A 150 -10.31 -2.01 -8.00
CA ASP A 150 -9.48 -1.38 -6.98
C ASP A 150 -8.77 -2.42 -6.09
N ASN A 151 -7.55 -2.11 -5.66
CA ASN A 151 -6.73 -2.91 -4.74
C ASN A 151 -6.62 -4.42 -5.09
N ALA A 152 -6.47 -4.76 -6.36
CA ALA A 152 -6.32 -6.15 -6.80
C ALA A 152 -4.87 -6.49 -7.20
N THR A 153 -4.61 -7.74 -7.57
CA THR A 153 -3.33 -8.09 -8.20
C THR A 153 -3.28 -7.55 -9.64
N GLU A 154 -2.08 -7.26 -10.15
CA GLU A 154 -1.90 -6.81 -11.54
C GLU A 154 -2.44 -7.83 -12.55
N GLU A 155 -2.26 -9.12 -12.27
CA GLU A 155 -2.78 -10.22 -13.09
C GLU A 155 -4.31 -10.19 -13.17
N HIS A 156 -5.00 -9.93 -12.05
CA HIS A 156 -6.44 -9.78 -12.04
C HIS A 156 -6.89 -8.56 -12.86
N CYS A 157 -6.23 -7.41 -12.70
CA CYS A 157 -6.53 -6.21 -13.49
C CYS A 157 -6.33 -6.43 -15.00
N ARG A 158 -5.29 -7.17 -15.41
CA ARG A 158 -5.07 -7.53 -16.82
C ARG A 158 -6.17 -8.44 -17.35
N ARG A 159 -6.54 -9.48 -16.60
CA ARG A 159 -7.62 -10.39 -16.98
C ARG A 159 -8.95 -9.64 -17.19
N VAL A 160 -9.33 -8.78 -16.24
CA VAL A 160 -10.57 -7.98 -16.34
C VAL A 160 -10.50 -7.00 -17.52
N ARG A 161 -9.34 -6.38 -17.77
CA ARG A 161 -9.14 -5.51 -18.94
C ARG A 161 -9.35 -6.29 -20.23
N ASP A 162 -8.74 -7.45 -20.36
CA ASP A 162 -8.77 -8.24 -21.59
C ASP A 162 -10.19 -8.79 -21.85
N GLU A 163 -10.93 -9.16 -20.80
CA GLU A 163 -12.36 -9.50 -20.88
C GLU A 163 -13.22 -8.31 -21.37
N LEU A 164 -12.95 -7.10 -20.86
CA LEU A 164 -13.67 -5.89 -21.28
C LEU A 164 -13.36 -5.47 -22.72
N LEU A 165 -12.12 -5.67 -23.16
CA LEU A 165 -11.71 -5.44 -24.54
C LEU A 165 -12.34 -6.47 -25.48
N ALA A 166 -12.30 -7.76 -25.13
CA ALA A 166 -12.92 -8.82 -25.92
C ALA A 166 -14.45 -8.64 -26.03
N ALA A 167 -15.11 -8.20 -24.95
CA ALA A 167 -16.54 -7.89 -24.97
C ALA A 167 -16.89 -6.66 -25.84
N ALA A 168 -15.93 -5.78 -26.10
CA ALA A 168 -16.12 -4.60 -26.95
C ALA A 168 -15.93 -4.91 -28.44
N GLU A 169 -15.22 -5.99 -28.79
CA GLU A 169 -14.83 -6.29 -30.17
C GLU A 169 -15.83 -7.16 -30.94
N ASP A 170 -16.56 -8.11 -30.30
CA ASP A 170 -17.23 -9.19 -31.05
C ASP A 170 -18.66 -9.58 -30.59
N GLY A 171 -19.64 -8.67 -30.57
CA GLY A 171 -21.01 -9.18 -30.72
C GLY A 171 -22.21 -8.27 -30.50
N PRO A 172 -23.36 -8.67 -31.07
CA PRO A 172 -24.64 -8.10 -30.69
C PRO A 172 -25.02 -8.49 -29.25
N CYS A 173 -25.74 -7.62 -28.56
CA CYS A 173 -26.23 -7.87 -27.20
C CYS A 173 -26.98 -9.22 -27.11
N ALA A 174 -26.52 -10.13 -26.24
CA ALA A 174 -27.04 -11.50 -26.12
C ALA A 174 -28.54 -11.60 -25.81
N LYS A 175 -29.17 -10.49 -25.40
CA LYS A 175 -30.60 -10.42 -25.07
C LYS A 175 -31.48 -9.96 -26.24
N CYS A 176 -30.97 -9.15 -27.16
CA CYS A 176 -31.80 -8.50 -28.20
C CYS A 176 -31.21 -8.51 -29.61
N GLY A 177 -29.90 -8.75 -29.78
CA GLY A 177 -29.29 -8.81 -31.11
C GLY A 177 -28.78 -7.46 -31.65
N ASP A 178 -28.92 -6.35 -30.91
CA ASP A 178 -28.46 -5.03 -31.35
C ASP A 178 -26.97 -4.78 -31.05
N PRO A 179 -26.28 -3.91 -31.81
CA PRO A 179 -24.89 -3.54 -31.54
C PRO A 179 -24.72 -2.99 -30.10
N ILE A 180 -23.70 -3.47 -29.38
CA ILE A 180 -23.42 -3.10 -27.97
C ILE A 180 -23.31 -1.58 -27.74
N GLY A 181 -22.98 -0.81 -28.78
CA GLY A 181 -22.90 0.65 -28.74
C GLY A 181 -24.19 1.33 -28.24
N ASP A 182 -25.36 0.73 -28.49
CA ASP A 182 -26.66 1.30 -28.12
C ASP A 182 -27.18 0.83 -26.74
N HIS A 183 -26.48 -0.11 -26.09
CA HIS A 183 -26.91 -0.75 -24.83
C HIS A 183 -26.15 -0.33 -23.56
N LEU A 184 -25.17 0.57 -23.67
CA LEU A 184 -24.40 1.08 -22.52
C LEU A 184 -25.24 1.80 -21.46
N GLY A 185 -26.51 2.12 -21.75
CA GLY A 185 -27.46 2.64 -20.75
C GLY A 185 -28.09 1.60 -19.82
N TRP A 186 -28.11 0.30 -20.18
CA TRP A 186 -28.89 -0.73 -19.47
C TRP A 186 -28.07 -1.52 -18.42
N ALA A 187 -26.74 -1.51 -18.50
CA ALA A 187 -25.85 -2.15 -17.51
C ALA A 187 -25.75 -1.39 -16.16
N ARG A 188 -26.72 -0.52 -15.86
CA ARG A 188 -26.79 0.27 -14.62
C ARG A 188 -27.41 -0.47 -13.41
N GLY A 189 -27.90 -1.72 -13.55
CA GLY A 189 -28.73 -2.29 -12.47
C GLY A 189 -28.74 -3.80 -12.19
N HIS A 190 -28.03 -4.67 -12.93
CA HIS A 190 -28.28 -6.12 -12.82
C HIS A 190 -27.07 -7.07 -12.74
N LEU A 191 -25.83 -6.56 -12.60
CA LEU A 191 -24.65 -7.42 -12.36
C LEU A 191 -24.19 -7.49 -10.90
N TYR A 192 -24.98 -6.93 -9.99
CA TYR A 192 -24.95 -7.33 -8.59
C TYR A 192 -26.33 -7.89 -8.28
N GLU A 193 -26.45 -9.20 -8.08
CA GLU A 193 -27.44 -9.66 -7.12
C GLU A 193 -27.17 -8.84 -5.86
N LYS A 194 -28.16 -8.04 -5.46
CA LYS A 194 -28.12 -7.29 -4.20
C LYS A 194 -27.70 -8.33 -3.16
N PRO A 195 -26.52 -8.21 -2.52
CA PRO A 195 -26.09 -9.22 -1.56
C PRO A 195 -27.26 -9.45 -0.63
N GLN A 196 -27.67 -10.72 -0.50
CA GLN A 196 -28.62 -11.08 0.56
C GLN A 196 -28.09 -10.41 1.82
N PRO A 197 -28.91 -9.69 2.59
CA PRO A 197 -28.44 -8.97 3.75
C PRO A 197 -27.65 -9.97 4.58
N SER A 198 -26.33 -9.80 4.59
CA SER A 198 -25.49 -10.37 5.61
C SER A 198 -26.17 -10.00 6.92
N GLY A 199 -26.22 -10.95 7.85
CA GLY A 199 -26.72 -10.69 9.20
C GLY A 199 -26.18 -9.36 9.73
N PRO A 200 -26.87 -8.73 10.70
CA PRO A 200 -26.72 -7.33 11.04
C PRO A 200 -25.27 -6.87 10.93
N VAL A 201 -24.99 -6.03 9.92
CA VAL A 201 -23.69 -5.36 9.77
C VAL A 201 -23.46 -4.64 11.07
N ARG A 202 -22.56 -5.17 11.91
CA ARG A 202 -22.22 -4.53 13.18
C ARG A 202 -21.49 -3.25 12.82
N GLU A 203 -22.00 -2.14 13.32
CA GLU A 203 -21.32 -0.86 13.17
C GLU A 203 -19.90 -1.01 13.73
N PRO A 204 -18.86 -0.61 12.98
CA PRO A 204 -17.52 -0.61 13.52
C PRO A 204 -17.52 0.18 14.82
N LEU A 205 -16.82 -0.33 15.83
CA LEU A 205 -16.67 0.37 17.10
C LEU A 205 -16.32 1.83 16.84
N PRO A 206 -17.06 2.79 17.46
CA PRO A 206 -16.74 4.19 17.31
C PRO A 206 -15.26 4.38 17.65
N LEU A 207 -14.50 5.00 16.74
CA LEU A 207 -13.06 5.25 16.94
C LEU A 207 -12.75 5.86 18.32
N LEU A 208 -13.69 6.64 18.85
CA LEU A 208 -13.62 7.25 20.18
C LEU A 208 -13.57 6.22 21.32
N GLU A 209 -14.31 5.12 21.22
CA GLU A 209 -14.32 4.04 22.21
C GLU A 209 -12.99 3.27 22.21
N ALA A 210 -12.47 2.95 21.03
CA ALA A 210 -11.15 2.34 20.88
C ALA A 210 -10.03 3.21 21.48
N VAL A 211 -10.07 4.52 21.21
CA VAL A 211 -9.10 5.47 21.78
C VAL A 211 -9.25 5.57 23.30
N THR A 212 -10.49 5.57 23.82
CA THR A 212 -10.75 5.65 25.26
C THR A 212 -10.16 4.44 26.00
N VAL A 213 -10.39 3.22 25.49
CA VAL A 213 -9.87 2.01 26.12
C VAL A 213 -8.35 1.90 26.01
N ALA A 214 -7.75 2.30 24.88
CA ALA A 214 -6.31 2.38 24.76
C ALA A 214 -5.71 3.35 25.79
N TYR A 215 -6.33 4.51 25.97
CA TYR A 215 -5.92 5.53 26.93
C TYR A 215 -6.03 5.03 28.37
N GLU A 216 -7.15 4.43 28.76
CA GLU A 216 -7.35 3.88 30.11
C GLU A 216 -6.29 2.82 30.45
N ARG A 217 -5.95 1.94 29.51
CA ARG A 217 -4.88 0.95 29.70
C ARG A 217 -3.49 1.58 29.74
N ALA A 218 -3.24 2.63 28.97
CA ALA A 218 -1.99 3.38 29.04
C ALA A 218 -1.82 4.05 30.40
N VAL A 219 -2.87 4.68 30.94
CA VAL A 219 -2.86 5.31 32.27
C VAL A 219 -2.64 4.26 33.37
N ALA A 220 -3.38 3.15 33.34
CA ALA A 220 -3.19 2.08 34.32
C ALA A 220 -1.75 1.52 34.29
N HIS A 221 -1.13 1.42 33.11
CA HIS A 221 0.28 1.02 33.01
C HIS A 221 1.23 2.08 33.58
N ILE A 222 0.96 3.37 33.38
CA ILE A 222 1.80 4.47 33.92
C ILE A 222 1.82 4.41 35.45
N ASP A 223 0.69 4.12 36.09
CA ASP A 223 0.59 4.07 37.56
C ASP A 223 1.48 2.99 38.18
N ASP A 224 1.74 1.90 37.45
CA ASP A 224 2.54 0.75 37.89
C ASP A 224 3.98 0.72 37.31
N CYS A 225 4.33 1.65 36.40
CA CYS A 225 5.59 1.61 35.66
C CYS A 225 6.56 2.74 36.07
N THR A 226 7.77 2.38 36.51
CA THR A 226 8.80 3.37 36.87
C THR A 226 9.45 4.10 35.67
N THR A 227 9.22 3.61 34.45
CA THR A 227 9.83 4.16 33.22
C THR A 227 8.92 5.19 32.55
N CYS A 228 7.60 4.98 32.63
CA CYS A 228 6.62 5.84 31.99
C CYS A 228 6.23 6.99 32.93
N GLN A 229 5.91 8.16 32.38
CA GLN A 229 5.49 9.33 33.17
C GLN A 229 4.11 9.83 32.70
N PRO A 230 3.32 10.45 33.60
CA PRO A 230 2.08 11.13 33.20
C PRO A 230 2.34 12.17 32.10
N GLY A 231 1.50 12.17 31.06
CA GLY A 231 1.61 13.08 29.92
C GLY A 231 2.51 12.59 28.77
N MET A 232 3.19 11.45 28.91
CA MET A 232 3.88 10.82 27.77
C MET A 232 2.87 10.41 26.69
N ARG A 233 3.26 10.57 25.44
CA ARG A 233 2.52 10.03 24.29
C ARG A 233 2.71 8.51 24.24
N LEU A 234 1.75 7.79 23.67
CA LEU A 234 1.83 6.32 23.53
C LEU A 234 3.17 5.86 22.91
N ALA A 235 3.66 6.55 21.88
CA ALA A 235 4.94 6.23 21.23
C ALA A 235 6.19 6.49 22.09
N GLU A 236 6.05 7.27 23.18
CA GLU A 236 7.12 7.60 24.13
C GLU A 236 7.10 6.66 25.35
N MET A 237 6.00 5.92 25.56
CA MET A 237 5.91 4.90 26.61
C MET A 237 6.92 3.77 26.37
N CYS A 238 7.24 3.03 27.42
CA CYS A 238 8.06 1.82 27.28
C CYS A 238 7.34 0.78 26.40
N PRO A 239 8.08 -0.20 25.82
CA PRO A 239 7.50 -1.21 24.93
C PRO A 239 6.34 -2.01 25.55
N ASP A 240 6.34 -2.19 26.87
CA ASP A 240 5.30 -2.95 27.56
C ASP A 240 4.00 -2.15 27.64
N GLY A 241 4.09 -0.87 28.00
CA GLY A 241 2.94 0.05 27.98
C GLY A 241 2.33 0.21 26.59
N GLN A 242 3.17 0.27 25.55
CA GLN A 242 2.70 0.27 24.16
C GLN A 242 1.91 -0.99 23.82
N ARG A 243 2.43 -2.18 24.19
CA ARG A 243 1.74 -3.45 23.93
C ARG A 243 0.43 -3.56 24.68
N THR A 244 0.37 -3.15 25.94
CA THR A 244 -0.86 -3.21 26.75
C THR A 244 -1.96 -2.30 26.20
N ALA A 245 -1.64 -1.07 25.80
CA ALA A 245 -2.62 -0.16 25.21
C ALA A 245 -3.14 -0.66 23.85
N VAL A 246 -2.27 -1.21 23.00
CA VAL A 246 -2.67 -1.76 21.69
C VAL A 246 -3.48 -3.05 21.84
N ALA A 247 -3.10 -3.93 22.78
CA ALA A 247 -3.86 -5.15 23.08
C ALA A 247 -5.30 -4.82 23.49
N ALA A 248 -5.49 -3.77 24.28
CA ALA A 248 -6.82 -3.32 24.70
C ALA A 248 -7.75 -2.99 23.52
N VAL A 249 -7.22 -2.38 22.47
CA VAL A 249 -7.98 -2.08 21.24
C VAL A 249 -8.33 -3.36 20.48
N ARG A 250 -7.41 -4.34 20.48
CA ARG A 250 -7.64 -5.65 19.85
C ARG A 250 -8.66 -6.49 20.61
N ASP A 251 -8.74 -6.34 21.93
CA ASP A 251 -9.75 -7.03 22.74
C ASP A 251 -11.15 -6.41 22.55
N LEU A 252 -11.20 -5.15 22.14
CA LEU A 252 -12.46 -4.48 21.83
C LEU A 252 -13.05 -4.92 20.51
N THR A 253 -12.25 -5.23 19.48
CA THR A 253 -12.80 -5.90 18.30
C THR A 253 -13.36 -7.23 18.79
N PRO A 254 -14.70 -7.38 18.93
CA PRO A 254 -15.25 -8.68 19.32
C PRO A 254 -14.69 -9.68 18.32
N ASP A 255 -14.30 -10.89 18.75
CA ASP A 255 -13.87 -11.97 17.85
C ASP A 255 -14.74 -11.92 16.60
N GLU A 256 -14.22 -11.24 15.57
CA GLU A 256 -14.94 -11.09 14.34
C GLU A 256 -14.91 -12.52 13.87
N THR A 257 -16.08 -13.13 13.73
CA THR A 257 -16.19 -14.33 12.92
C THR A 257 -15.64 -13.91 11.56
N CYS A 258 -14.32 -14.09 11.32
CA CYS A 258 -13.67 -13.80 10.05
C CYS A 258 -14.62 -14.45 9.05
N ALA A 259 -15.14 -13.69 8.09
CA ALA A 259 -16.08 -14.26 7.12
C ALA A 259 -15.41 -15.41 6.31
N HIS A 260 -14.08 -15.57 6.46
CA HIS A 260 -13.23 -16.59 5.87
C HIS A 260 -13.38 -16.64 4.35
N VAL A 261 -13.68 -15.49 3.75
CA VAL A 261 -13.86 -15.31 2.31
C VAL A 261 -12.52 -15.30 1.57
N ALA A 262 -11.47 -14.75 2.19
CA ALA A 262 -10.10 -14.81 1.69
C ALA A 262 -9.29 -15.85 2.47
N TRP A 263 -8.62 -16.75 1.75
CA TRP A 263 -7.78 -17.79 2.33
C TRP A 263 -6.62 -18.16 1.43
N GLU A 264 -5.58 -18.72 2.03
CA GLU A 264 -4.42 -19.24 1.31
C GLU A 264 -4.11 -20.68 1.71
N VAL A 265 -3.55 -21.46 0.77
CA VAL A 265 -3.06 -22.81 1.04
C VAL A 265 -1.70 -22.70 1.70
N THR A 266 -1.56 -23.27 2.89
CA THR A 266 -0.32 -23.24 3.68
C THR A 266 0.53 -24.49 3.45
N SER A 267 -0.11 -25.61 3.18
CA SER A 267 0.53 -26.89 2.88
C SER A 267 -0.45 -27.79 2.15
N GLU A 268 0.09 -28.75 1.40
CA GLU A 268 -0.70 -29.78 0.74
C GLU A 268 0.07 -31.10 0.70
N HIS A 269 -0.65 -32.20 0.60
CA HIS A 269 -0.08 -33.53 0.39
C HIS A 269 -1.04 -34.40 -0.41
N ARG A 270 -0.50 -35.38 -1.13
CA ARG A 270 -1.29 -36.36 -1.87
C ARG A 270 -1.82 -37.43 -0.92
N ASN A 271 -3.12 -37.72 -0.97
CA ASN A 271 -3.76 -38.75 -0.16
C ASN A 271 -3.83 -40.11 -0.88
N GLU A 272 -4.33 -41.14 -0.18
CA GLU A 272 -4.43 -42.52 -0.69
C GLU A 272 -5.30 -42.65 -1.96
N LEU A 273 -6.24 -41.73 -2.16
CA LEU A 273 -7.10 -41.68 -3.35
C LEU A 273 -6.44 -40.99 -4.54
N GLY A 274 -5.17 -40.59 -4.41
CA GLY A 274 -4.42 -39.90 -5.46
C GLY A 274 -4.78 -38.43 -5.64
N THR A 275 -5.65 -37.86 -4.78
CA THR A 275 -6.04 -36.44 -4.77
C THR A 275 -5.20 -35.64 -3.77
N TRP A 276 -5.27 -34.31 -3.80
CA TRP A 276 -4.48 -33.42 -2.96
C TRP A 276 -5.32 -32.85 -1.81
N THR A 277 -4.89 -33.11 -0.57
CA THR A 277 -5.46 -32.49 0.62
C THR A 277 -4.72 -31.20 0.93
N GLN A 278 -5.42 -30.07 0.83
CA GLN A 278 -4.89 -28.72 0.99
C GLN A 278 -5.30 -28.15 2.36
N PHE A 279 -4.32 -27.77 3.18
CA PHE A 279 -4.52 -27.11 4.46
C PHE A 279 -4.50 -25.59 4.27
N ARG A 280 -5.53 -24.91 4.78
CA ARG A 280 -5.77 -23.49 4.51
C ARG A 280 -5.78 -22.67 5.78
N ARG A 281 -5.47 -21.38 5.68
CA ARG A 281 -5.67 -20.39 6.74
C ARG A 281 -6.45 -19.18 6.20
N CYS A 282 -7.27 -18.53 7.04
CA CYS A 282 -7.89 -17.24 6.68
C CYS A 282 -6.74 -16.25 6.40
N ALA A 283 -6.87 -15.46 5.33
CA ALA A 283 -5.85 -14.44 5.00
C ALA A 283 -5.91 -13.27 6.00
N ASP A 284 -7.09 -13.06 6.60
CA ASP A 284 -7.40 -11.92 7.46
C ASP A 284 -7.28 -12.24 8.96
N CYS A 285 -7.21 -13.52 9.33
CA CYS A 285 -7.09 -13.96 10.72
C CYS A 285 -6.21 -15.22 10.86
N PRO A 286 -5.61 -15.48 12.03
CA PRO A 286 -4.69 -16.60 12.23
C PRO A 286 -5.37 -17.97 12.27
N GLU A 287 -6.69 -18.04 12.11
CA GLU A 287 -7.46 -19.28 12.23
C GLU A 287 -7.17 -20.25 11.07
N ARG A 288 -7.02 -21.52 11.42
CA ARG A 288 -6.89 -22.61 10.44
C ARG A 288 -8.27 -23.00 9.93
N LEU A 289 -8.41 -23.03 8.62
CA LEU A 289 -9.65 -23.44 7.98
C LEU A 289 -9.68 -24.96 7.78
N PRO A 290 -10.87 -25.56 7.65
CA PRO A 290 -11.00 -26.96 7.26
C PRO A 290 -10.25 -27.24 5.97
N ALA A 291 -9.51 -28.35 5.97
CA ALA A 291 -8.80 -28.82 4.79
C ALA A 291 -9.81 -29.18 3.68
N ILE A 292 -9.40 -28.95 2.43
CA ILE A 292 -10.19 -29.34 1.25
C ILE A 292 -9.42 -30.34 0.42
N THR A 293 -10.16 -31.14 -0.35
CA THR A 293 -9.59 -32.08 -1.30
C THR A 293 -9.76 -31.53 -2.72
N SER A 294 -8.67 -31.53 -3.49
CA SER A 294 -8.61 -31.04 -4.87
C SER A 294 -7.99 -32.11 -5.79
N PRO A 295 -8.40 -32.21 -7.07
CA PRO A 295 -7.73 -33.09 -8.03
C PRO A 295 -6.30 -32.61 -8.37
N GLU A 296 -6.02 -31.31 -8.29
CA GLU A 296 -4.77 -30.69 -8.70
C GLU A 296 -4.03 -30.03 -7.51
N PRO A 297 -2.68 -30.03 -7.51
CA PRO A 297 -1.88 -29.35 -6.49
C PRO A 297 -1.94 -27.82 -6.65
N HIS A 298 -1.99 -27.09 -5.55
CA HIS A 298 -1.96 -25.64 -5.51
C HIS A 298 -0.56 -25.07 -5.79
N PHE A 299 0.51 -25.71 -5.31
CA PHE A 299 1.89 -25.23 -5.51
C PHE A 299 2.52 -25.74 -6.81
N GLY A 300 1.77 -26.47 -7.65
CA GLY A 300 2.29 -27.20 -8.80
C GLY A 300 3.28 -28.32 -8.42
N ASP A 301 3.86 -28.98 -9.42
CA ASP A 301 4.87 -30.03 -9.22
C ASP A 301 6.23 -29.50 -8.73
N ALA A 302 6.35 -28.18 -8.53
CA ALA A 302 7.62 -27.49 -8.37
C ALA A 302 8.17 -27.46 -6.94
N ARG A 303 7.69 -28.30 -6.01
CA ARG A 303 8.36 -28.41 -4.71
C ARG A 303 9.63 -29.27 -4.83
N PRO A 304 10.83 -28.71 -4.62
CA PRO A 304 12.02 -29.53 -4.48
C PRO A 304 11.82 -30.45 -3.27
N ALA A 305 12.12 -31.73 -3.45
CA ALA A 305 12.05 -32.72 -2.38
C ALA A 305 12.80 -32.17 -1.16
N ARG A 306 12.10 -32.04 -0.02
CA ARG A 306 12.74 -31.80 1.26
C ARG A 306 13.51 -33.07 1.63
N THR A 307 14.80 -33.08 1.30
CA THR A 307 15.80 -33.99 1.88
C THR A 307 16.09 -33.61 3.32
#